data_AF-A0A7V5FTD5-F1
#
_entry.id   AF-A0A7V5FTD5-F1
#
_cell.length_a   1.000
_cell.length_b   1.000
_cell.length_c   1.000
_cell.angle_alpha   90.00
_cell.angle_beta   90.00
_cell.angle_gamma   90.00
#
_symmetry.space_group_name_H-M   'P 1'
#
loop_
_entity.id
_entity.type
_entity.pdbx_description
1 polymer ?
#
loop_
_entity_poly.entity_id
_entity_poly.type
_entity_poly.pdbx_seq_one_letter_code
_entity_poly.pdbx_strand_id
1 'polypeptide(L)'
;MTSDPTLVTKQFFDSGYDVVISGIDTTEVLVVAGQQRKAGKSVWAVPYDFKEACSEAPGACLGVPYFNWLPGYKQFITAAKEGKWKKQFVWLGPDWKNINNPETSAIGFLEGRALGETQKKALAAFRKGLAEGSINLFTGPLNFQDGSLFLKIGTTATDEQIWYLPQLLAGMEGASK
;
A
#
# COMPACT_ATOMS: atom_id res chain seq x y z
N MET A 1 -5.96 -12.37 -17.30
CA MET A 1 -4.79 -13.27 -17.31
C MET A 1 -3.86 -12.76 -16.23
N THR A 2 -3.46 -13.59 -15.27
CA THR A 2 -2.47 -13.20 -14.25
C THR A 2 -1.09 -13.56 -14.78
N SER A 3 -0.25 -12.56 -15.01
CA SER A 3 1.14 -12.75 -15.45
C SER A 3 2.00 -13.22 -14.28
N ASP A 4 3.06 -13.98 -14.57
CA ASP A 4 4.03 -14.42 -13.55
C ASP A 4 4.73 -13.19 -12.92
N PRO A 5 4.63 -13.00 -11.58
CA PRO A 5 5.21 -11.85 -10.89
C PRO A 5 6.73 -11.80 -11.01
N THR A 6 7.42 -12.95 -11.12
CA THR A 6 8.88 -12.98 -11.34
C THR A 6 9.23 -12.37 -12.69
N LEU A 7 8.52 -12.80 -13.74
CA LEU A 7 8.75 -12.33 -15.10
C LEU A 7 8.44 -10.84 -15.22
N VAL A 8 7.29 -10.39 -14.70
CA VAL A 8 6.86 -8.99 -14.76
C VAL A 8 7.82 -8.09 -13.98
N THR A 9 8.20 -8.48 -12.76
CA THR A 9 9.15 -7.69 -11.96
C THR A 9 10.50 -7.56 -12.67
N LYS A 10 11.00 -8.66 -13.25
CA LYS A 10 12.23 -8.65 -14.02
C LYS A 10 12.13 -7.72 -15.23
N GLN A 11 11.01 -7.77 -15.96
CA GLN A 11 10.75 -6.89 -17.10
C GLN A 11 10.78 -5.42 -16.68
N PHE A 12 10.14 -5.04 -15.57
CA PHE A 12 10.23 -3.66 -15.07
C PHE A 12 11.68 -3.21 -14.82
N PHE A 13 12.47 -4.00 -14.10
CA PHE A 13 13.88 -3.65 -13.86
C PHE A 13 14.73 -3.63 -15.13
N ASP A 14 14.44 -4.48 -16.12
CA ASP A 14 15.15 -4.48 -17.39
C ASP A 14 14.70 -3.33 -18.31
N SER A 15 13.49 -2.82 -18.14
CA SER A 15 12.96 -1.63 -18.81
C SER A 15 13.37 -0.31 -18.14
N GLY A 16 14.19 -0.35 -17.08
CA GLY A 16 14.79 0.84 -16.47
C GLY A 16 14.05 1.41 -15.26
N TYR A 17 12.96 0.78 -14.80
CA TYR A 17 12.36 1.12 -13.51
C TYR A 17 13.31 0.75 -12.37
N ASP A 18 13.41 1.61 -11.36
CA ASP A 18 14.31 1.44 -10.21
C ASP A 18 13.58 1.03 -8.92
N VAL A 19 12.28 1.27 -8.84
CA VAL A 19 11.41 0.84 -7.73
C VAL A 19 10.22 0.06 -8.27
N VAL A 20 9.99 -1.16 -7.73
CA VAL A 20 8.79 -1.95 -8.02
C VAL A 20 7.98 -2.17 -6.75
N ILE A 21 6.69 -1.86 -6.80
CA ILE A 21 5.74 -2.06 -5.70
C ILE A 21 4.84 -3.24 -6.07
N SER A 22 4.66 -4.18 -5.15
CA SER A 22 3.73 -5.30 -5.33
C SER A 22 2.39 -5.00 -4.66
N GLY A 23 1.31 -5.51 -5.26
CA GLY A 23 0.01 -5.69 -4.64
C GLY A 23 -0.41 -7.17 -4.64
N ILE A 24 0.57 -8.07 -4.72
CA ILE A 24 0.40 -9.53 -4.79
C ILE A 24 1.03 -10.15 -3.55
N ASP A 25 0.35 -11.13 -2.96
CA ASP A 25 0.71 -11.81 -1.70
C ASP A 25 1.87 -12.83 -1.86
N THR A 26 2.86 -12.48 -2.66
CA THR A 26 4.00 -13.33 -3.01
C THR A 26 5.33 -12.58 -2.82
N THR A 27 6.41 -13.31 -2.62
CA THR A 27 7.75 -12.78 -2.29
C THR A 27 8.52 -12.24 -3.49
N GLU A 28 8.05 -12.54 -4.69
CA GLU A 28 8.80 -12.53 -5.94
C GLU A 28 9.37 -11.15 -6.25
N VAL A 29 8.65 -10.08 -5.90
CA VAL A 29 9.13 -8.71 -6.09
C VAL A 29 10.45 -8.46 -5.36
N LEU A 30 10.59 -8.96 -4.12
CA LEU A 30 11.80 -8.81 -3.31
C LEU A 30 12.89 -9.78 -3.72
N VAL A 31 12.53 -11.02 -4.05
CA VAL A 31 13.48 -12.01 -4.57
C VAL A 31 14.19 -11.45 -5.79
N VAL A 32 13.43 -10.94 -6.77
CA VAL A 32 13.98 -10.37 -8.00
C VAL A 32 14.77 -9.09 -7.71
N ALA A 33 14.26 -8.17 -6.89
CA ALA A 33 15.01 -6.96 -6.53
C ALA A 33 16.34 -7.30 -5.83
N GLY A 34 16.34 -8.29 -4.93
CA GLY A 34 17.53 -8.80 -4.27
C GLY A 34 18.56 -9.38 -5.25
N GLN A 35 18.10 -10.16 -6.24
CA GLN A 35 18.96 -10.68 -7.32
C GLN A 35 19.58 -9.56 -8.15
N GLN A 36 18.79 -8.56 -8.56
CA GLN A 36 19.26 -7.42 -9.35
C GLN A 36 20.31 -6.59 -8.57
N ARG A 37 20.12 -6.41 -7.26
CA ARG A 37 21.12 -5.74 -6.41
C ARG A 37 22.41 -6.55 -6.26
N LYS A 38 22.32 -7.88 -6.14
CA LYS A 38 23.51 -8.77 -6.15
C LYS A 38 24.25 -8.68 -7.49
N ALA A 39 23.55 -8.40 -8.58
CA ALA A 39 24.13 -8.12 -9.89
C ALA A 39 24.63 -6.67 -10.06
N GLY A 40 24.64 -5.85 -9.00
CA GLY A 40 25.17 -4.49 -9.01
C GLY A 40 24.19 -3.40 -9.46
N LYS A 41 22.91 -3.72 -9.70
CA LYS A 41 21.90 -2.71 -10.02
C LYS A 41 21.44 -1.96 -8.77
N SER A 42 21.19 -0.66 -8.91
CA SER A 42 20.58 0.19 -7.88
C SER A 42 19.05 0.15 -8.01
N VAL A 43 18.44 -0.93 -7.49
CA VAL A 43 16.99 -1.11 -7.51
C VAL A 43 16.44 -1.44 -6.13
N TRP A 44 15.13 -1.23 -5.96
CA TRP A 44 14.40 -1.41 -4.72
C TRP A 44 13.01 -2.00 -4.94
N ALA A 45 12.42 -2.49 -3.86
CA ALA A 45 11.05 -2.96 -3.88
C ALA A 45 10.26 -2.64 -2.61
N VAL A 46 8.94 -2.63 -2.75
CA VAL A 46 7.95 -2.59 -1.67
C VAL A 46 7.09 -3.86 -1.82
N PRO A 47 7.31 -4.90 -0.99
CA PRO A 47 6.41 -6.06 -0.93
C PRO A 47 5.07 -5.67 -0.28
N TYR A 48 4.17 -6.65 -0.16
CA TYR A 48 2.80 -6.44 0.28
C TYR A 48 2.37 -7.46 1.35
N ASP A 49 1.28 -7.13 2.04
CA ASP A 49 0.48 -7.98 2.95
C ASP A 49 1.14 -8.45 4.25
N PHE A 50 2.35 -9.00 4.19
CA PHE A 50 2.97 -9.71 5.30
C PHE A 50 4.06 -8.88 6.01
N LYS A 51 3.91 -8.71 7.33
CA LYS A 51 4.79 -7.88 8.17
C LYS A 51 6.28 -8.22 8.03
N GLU A 52 6.64 -9.50 7.87
CA GLU A 52 8.05 -9.92 7.81
C GLU A 52 8.59 -10.03 6.37
N ALA A 53 7.83 -9.61 5.35
CA ALA A 53 8.20 -9.79 3.95
C ALA A 53 9.57 -9.17 3.60
N CYS A 54 9.96 -8.05 4.24
CA CYS A 54 11.28 -7.43 4.03
C CYS A 54 12.47 -8.34 4.39
N SER A 55 12.27 -9.42 5.14
CA SER A 55 13.33 -10.36 5.50
C SER A 55 13.92 -11.10 4.28
N GLU A 56 13.15 -11.23 3.19
CA GLU A 56 13.56 -11.92 1.97
C GLU A 56 14.75 -11.22 1.28
N ALA A 57 14.72 -9.89 1.19
CA ALA A 57 15.80 -9.09 0.62
C ALA A 57 15.94 -7.75 1.36
N PRO A 58 16.50 -7.73 2.59
CA PRO A 58 16.51 -6.54 3.44
C PRO A 58 17.22 -5.34 2.79
N GLY A 59 18.26 -5.59 1.99
CA GLY A 59 19.00 -4.55 1.27
C GLY A 59 18.24 -3.93 0.09
N ALA A 60 17.14 -4.54 -0.36
CA ALA A 60 16.28 -4.03 -1.44
C ALA A 60 14.95 -3.46 -0.93
N CYS A 61 14.51 -3.84 0.28
CA CYS A 61 13.20 -3.48 0.80
C CYS A 61 13.14 -2.03 1.30
N LEU A 62 12.26 -1.20 0.74
CA LEU A 62 11.96 0.15 1.23
C LEU A 62 10.95 0.15 2.38
N GLY A 63 10.18 -0.92 2.52
CA GLY A 63 9.20 -1.11 3.58
C GLY A 63 8.04 -1.95 3.10
N VAL A 64 7.13 -2.30 3.99
CA VAL A 64 5.98 -3.15 3.71
C VAL A 64 4.72 -2.61 4.39
N PRO A 65 3.66 -2.28 3.63
CA PRO A 65 2.33 -2.22 4.21
C PRO A 65 1.88 -3.65 4.54
N TYR A 66 1.32 -3.83 5.73
CA TYR A 66 0.86 -5.14 6.17
C TYR A 66 -0.54 -5.05 6.79
N PHE A 67 -1.32 -6.12 6.68
CA PHE A 67 -2.62 -6.21 7.32
C PHE A 67 -2.51 -6.91 8.66
N ASN A 68 -3.35 -6.46 9.59
CA ASN A 68 -3.50 -7.07 10.89
C ASN A 68 -4.99 -7.30 11.14
N TRP A 69 -5.42 -8.54 10.97
CA TRP A 69 -6.81 -8.92 11.10
C TRP A 69 -7.28 -9.08 12.55
N LEU A 70 -6.35 -9.05 13.53
CA LEU A 70 -6.65 -9.30 14.94
C LEU A 70 -7.72 -8.34 15.52
N PRO A 71 -7.66 -7.00 15.32
CA PRO A 71 -8.66 -6.09 15.88
C PRO A 71 -10.07 -6.38 15.33
N GLY A 72 -10.17 -6.61 14.02
CA GLY A 72 -11.43 -6.95 13.36
C GLY A 72 -11.99 -8.30 13.81
N TYR A 73 -11.17 -9.35 13.84
CA TYR A 73 -11.59 -10.67 14.32
C TYR A 73 -12.03 -10.63 15.78
N LYS A 74 -11.27 -9.95 16.65
CA LYS A 74 -11.61 -9.81 18.07
C LYS A 74 -12.96 -9.11 18.24
N GLN A 75 -13.22 -8.04 17.49
CA GLN A 75 -14.51 -7.35 17.48
C GLN A 75 -15.65 -8.28 17.03
N PHE A 76 -15.52 -8.94 15.87
CA PHE A 76 -16.60 -9.73 15.29
C PHE A 76 -16.90 -11.00 16.09
N ILE A 77 -15.86 -11.73 16.54
CA ILE A 77 -16.01 -12.94 17.34
C ILE A 77 -16.66 -12.60 18.69
N THR A 78 -16.26 -11.49 19.33
CA THR A 78 -16.89 -11.03 20.58
C THR A 78 -18.36 -10.70 20.37
N ALA A 79 -18.70 -9.92 19.34
CA ALA A 79 -20.09 -9.57 19.03
C ALA A 79 -20.94 -10.82 18.74
N ALA A 80 -20.39 -11.81 18.05
CA ALA A 80 -21.08 -13.07 17.79
C ALA A 80 -21.31 -13.86 19.08
N LYS A 81 -20.28 -14.00 19.93
CA LYS A 81 -20.36 -14.68 21.23
C LYS A 81 -21.41 -14.04 22.15
N GLU A 82 -21.56 -12.72 22.09
CA GLU A 82 -22.54 -11.97 22.89
C GLU A 82 -23.94 -11.91 22.26
N GLY A 83 -24.17 -12.51 21.09
CA GLY A 83 -25.45 -12.43 20.38
C GLY A 83 -25.78 -11.03 19.84
N LYS A 84 -24.78 -10.15 19.70
CA LYS A 84 -24.91 -8.75 19.26
C LYS A 84 -24.42 -8.51 17.84
N TRP A 85 -23.96 -9.54 17.13
CA TRP A 85 -23.47 -9.40 15.77
C TRP A 85 -24.58 -8.92 14.83
N LYS A 86 -24.24 -8.00 13.93
CA LYS A 86 -25.10 -7.49 12.87
C LYS A 86 -24.33 -7.42 11.56
N LYS A 87 -25.03 -7.65 10.44
CA LYS A 87 -24.49 -7.41 9.09
C LYS A 87 -24.07 -5.95 8.98
N GLN A 88 -22.84 -5.72 8.53
CA GLN A 88 -22.25 -4.39 8.39
C GLN A 88 -21.14 -4.41 7.34
N PHE A 89 -20.90 -3.27 6.72
CA PHE A 89 -19.69 -3.00 5.96
C PHE A 89 -18.74 -2.24 6.89
N VAL A 90 -17.49 -2.70 6.99
CA VAL A 90 -16.46 -2.02 7.77
C VAL A 90 -15.25 -1.78 6.89
N TRP A 91 -14.73 -0.54 6.95
CA TRP A 91 -13.44 -0.19 6.38
C TRP A 91 -12.51 0.13 7.54
N LEU A 92 -11.70 -0.86 7.94
CA LEU A 92 -10.86 -0.73 9.13
C LEU A 92 -9.55 0.00 8.78
N GLY A 93 -9.37 1.16 9.37
CA GLY A 93 -8.16 1.98 9.23
C GLY A 93 -7.06 1.63 10.24
N PRO A 94 -5.95 2.39 10.21
CA PRO A 94 -4.89 2.25 11.20
C PRO A 94 -5.27 2.92 12.52
N ASP A 95 -4.64 2.47 13.62
CA ASP A 95 -4.55 3.26 14.84
C ASP A 95 -3.49 4.36 14.62
N TRP A 96 -3.92 5.59 14.38
CA TRP A 96 -3.00 6.69 14.12
C TRP A 96 -2.05 7.04 15.28
N LYS A 97 -2.37 6.66 16.52
CA LYS A 97 -1.45 6.85 17.66
C LYS A 97 -0.26 5.89 17.58
N ASN A 98 -0.50 4.70 17.05
CA ASN A 98 0.53 3.70 16.79
C ASN A 98 0.06 2.75 15.68
N ILE A 99 0.42 3.08 14.44
CA ILE A 99 -0.02 2.32 13.25
C ILE A 99 0.44 0.85 13.27
N ASN A 100 1.44 0.53 14.09
CA ASN A 100 2.00 -0.81 14.20
C ASN A 100 1.54 -1.54 15.48
N ASN A 101 0.55 -1.00 16.21
CA ASN A 101 -0.03 -1.66 17.37
C ASN A 101 -0.82 -2.92 16.94
N PRO A 102 -0.42 -4.13 17.39
CA PRO A 102 -1.06 -5.37 16.99
C PRO A 102 -2.48 -5.53 17.54
N GLU A 103 -2.85 -4.85 18.62
CA GLU A 103 -4.17 -4.99 19.24
C GLU A 103 -5.22 -4.04 18.67
N THR A 104 -4.79 -2.93 18.07
CA THR A 104 -5.71 -1.83 17.71
C THR A 104 -5.63 -1.41 16.25
N SER A 105 -4.50 -1.60 15.56
CA SER A 105 -4.34 -1.15 14.18
C SER A 105 -4.64 -2.27 13.19
N ALA A 106 -5.57 -2.05 12.25
CA ALA A 106 -5.91 -3.06 11.23
C ALA A 106 -4.94 -3.09 10.05
N ILE A 107 -4.20 -2.01 9.84
CA ILE A 107 -3.13 -1.91 8.86
C ILE A 107 -1.91 -1.29 9.52
N GLY A 108 -0.72 -1.70 9.08
CA GLY A 108 0.53 -1.12 9.53
C GLY A 108 1.50 -0.90 8.39
N PHE A 109 2.63 -0.28 8.71
CA PHE A 109 3.74 -0.12 7.79
C PHE A 109 5.06 -0.33 8.54
N LEU A 110 5.84 -1.31 8.11
CA LEU A 110 7.21 -1.47 8.58
C LEU A 110 8.18 -0.84 7.59
N GLU A 111 9.05 0.01 8.10
CA GLU A 111 10.13 0.61 7.31
C GLU A 111 11.19 -0.44 6.98
N GLY A 112 11.59 -0.50 5.71
CA GLY A 112 12.59 -1.45 5.24
C GLY A 112 14.01 -0.92 5.47
N ARG A 113 14.98 -1.83 5.52
CA ARG A 113 16.39 -1.47 5.75
C ARG A 113 16.98 -0.62 4.61
N ALA A 114 16.42 -0.69 3.41
CA ALA A 114 16.89 0.13 2.28
C ALA A 114 16.33 1.57 2.31
N LEU A 115 15.40 1.89 3.21
CA LEU A 115 14.82 3.22 3.33
C LEU A 115 15.81 4.19 3.99
N GLY A 116 16.22 5.22 3.25
CA GLY A 116 17.14 6.24 3.75
C GLY A 116 16.53 7.15 4.80
N GLU A 117 17.38 7.78 5.63
CA GLU A 117 16.94 8.66 6.72
C GLU A 117 16.12 9.86 6.25
N THR A 118 16.44 10.43 5.09
CA THR A 118 15.66 11.52 4.48
C THR A 118 14.25 11.04 4.12
N GLN A 119 14.13 9.86 3.52
CA GLN A 119 12.84 9.28 3.15
C GLN A 119 12.02 8.86 4.37
N LYS A 120 12.65 8.36 5.44
CA LYS A 120 11.97 8.08 6.72
C LYS A 120 11.33 9.33 7.31
N LYS A 121 12.04 10.46 7.30
CA LYS A 121 11.50 11.75 7.78
C LYS A 121 10.33 12.21 6.92
N ALA A 122 10.45 12.12 5.59
CA ALA A 122 9.37 12.46 4.68
C ALA A 122 8.13 11.56 4.88
N LEU A 123 8.35 10.25 5.04
CA LEU A 123 7.29 9.28 5.33
C LEU A 123 6.61 9.58 6.68
N ALA A 124 7.37 9.92 7.72
CA ALA A 124 6.81 10.31 9.01
C ALA A 124 5.93 11.56 8.91
N ALA A 125 6.38 12.59 8.17
CA ALA A 125 5.58 13.78 7.92
C ALA A 125 4.31 13.48 7.12
N PHE A 126 4.42 12.64 6.09
CA PHE A 126 3.28 12.21 5.28
C PHE A 126 2.25 11.44 6.11
N ARG A 127 2.69 10.47 6.92
CA ARG A 127 1.81 9.73 7.86
C ARG A 127 1.11 10.65 8.85
N LYS A 128 1.83 11.64 9.38
CA LYS A 128 1.24 12.66 10.27
C LYS A 128 0.17 13.47 9.54
N GLY A 129 0.44 13.90 8.31
CA GLY A 129 -0.52 14.65 7.51
C GLY A 129 -1.79 13.86 7.21
N LEU A 130 -1.67 12.55 6.92
CA LEU A 130 -2.83 11.66 6.77
C LEU A 130 -3.61 11.52 8.10
N ALA A 131 -2.92 11.33 9.22
CA ALA A 131 -3.53 11.18 10.54
C ALA A 131 -4.31 12.43 10.98
N GLU A 132 -3.80 13.61 10.66
CA GLU A 132 -4.40 14.90 11.00
C GLU A 132 -5.45 15.34 9.97
N GLY A 133 -5.59 14.63 8.85
CA GLY A 133 -6.47 14.99 7.74
C GLY A 133 -6.01 16.21 6.94
N SER A 134 -4.80 16.73 7.19
CA SER A 134 -4.20 17.81 6.39
C SER A 134 -3.73 17.32 5.02
N ILE A 135 -3.55 16.01 4.87
CA ILE A 135 -3.38 15.33 3.58
C ILE A 135 -4.59 14.43 3.36
N ASN A 136 -5.30 14.65 2.26
CA ASN A 136 -6.32 13.74 1.76
C ASN A 136 -5.99 13.41 0.30
N LEU A 137 -5.75 12.12 0.03
CA LEU A 137 -5.31 11.64 -1.28
C LEU A 137 -6.41 11.75 -2.35
N PHE A 138 -7.67 11.81 -1.93
CA PHE A 138 -8.83 11.89 -2.79
C PHE A 138 -9.55 13.24 -2.65
N THR A 139 -8.78 14.33 -2.63
CA THR A 139 -9.30 15.70 -2.77
C THR A 139 -8.80 16.30 -4.09
N GLY A 140 -9.72 16.83 -4.88
CA GLY A 140 -9.42 17.37 -6.20
C GLY A 140 -8.59 18.66 -6.19
N PRO A 141 -8.00 19.03 -7.35
CA PRO A 141 -8.35 18.50 -8.67
C PRO A 141 -7.71 17.14 -8.96
N LEU A 142 -8.53 16.17 -9.38
CA LEU A 142 -8.09 14.86 -9.86
C LEU A 142 -8.76 14.56 -11.19
N ASN A 143 -7.99 14.06 -12.15
CA ASN A 143 -8.46 13.57 -13.43
C ASN A 143 -8.18 12.07 -13.54
N PHE A 144 -8.94 11.39 -14.39
CA PHE A 144 -8.65 10.03 -14.80
C PHE A 144 -7.50 9.97 -15.81
N GLN A 145 -7.01 8.77 -16.06
CA GLN A 145 -5.91 8.47 -16.98
C GLN A 145 -6.16 8.97 -18.40
N ASP A 146 -7.42 9.03 -18.85
CA ASP A 146 -7.82 9.58 -20.15
C ASP A 146 -7.93 11.12 -20.18
N GLY A 147 -7.67 11.78 -19.04
CA GLY A 147 -7.77 13.23 -18.88
C GLY A 147 -9.16 13.74 -18.50
N SER A 148 -10.18 12.89 -18.44
CA SER A 148 -11.51 13.27 -17.98
C SER A 148 -11.52 13.60 -16.48
N LEU A 149 -12.40 14.50 -16.07
CA LEU A 149 -12.42 15.02 -14.69
C LEU A 149 -13.01 13.99 -13.71
N PHE A 150 -12.28 13.68 -12.64
CA PHE A 150 -12.80 12.88 -11.52
C PHE A 150 -13.31 13.77 -10.38
N LEU A 151 -12.44 14.61 -9.80
CA LEU A 151 -12.79 15.52 -8.69
C LEU A 151 -12.43 16.96 -9.06
N LYS A 152 -13.38 17.89 -8.87
CA LYS A 152 -13.11 19.33 -8.97
C LYS A 152 -12.20 19.77 -7.82
N ILE A 153 -11.55 20.92 -7.98
CA ILE A 153 -10.75 21.54 -6.92
C ILE A 153 -11.53 21.63 -5.59
N GLY A 154 -10.90 21.17 -4.51
CA GLY A 154 -11.48 21.18 -3.16
C GLY A 154 -12.59 20.15 -2.91
N THR A 155 -12.98 19.36 -3.92
CA THR A 155 -13.98 18.29 -3.75
C THR A 155 -13.31 17.03 -3.25
N THR A 156 -13.80 16.46 -2.17
CA THR A 156 -13.33 15.18 -1.63
C THR A 156 -14.21 14.04 -2.12
N ALA A 157 -13.61 12.92 -2.55
CA ALA A 157 -14.35 11.73 -2.95
C ALA A 157 -15.06 11.10 -1.74
N THR A 158 -16.23 10.50 -2.00
CA THR A 158 -16.85 9.59 -1.05
C THR A 158 -16.16 8.23 -1.05
N ASP A 159 -16.32 7.46 0.03
CA ASP A 159 -15.83 6.08 0.10
C ASP A 159 -16.33 5.23 -1.07
N GLU A 160 -17.58 5.41 -1.49
CA GLU A 160 -18.18 4.71 -2.64
C GLU A 160 -17.47 5.08 -3.95
N GLN A 161 -17.15 6.36 -4.16
CA GLN A 161 -16.40 6.80 -5.34
C GLN A 161 -14.99 6.21 -5.36
N ILE A 162 -14.35 6.08 -4.20
CA ILE A 162 -13.03 5.44 -4.09
C ILE A 162 -13.15 3.93 -4.36
N TRP A 163 -14.14 3.28 -3.76
CA TRP A 163 -14.34 1.83 -3.87
C TRP A 163 -14.67 1.38 -5.29
N TYR A 164 -15.43 2.19 -6.02
CA TYR A 164 -15.85 1.91 -7.39
C TYR A 164 -15.13 2.79 -8.42
N LEU A 165 -13.87 3.16 -8.15
CA LEU A 165 -13.06 3.96 -9.06
C LEU A 165 -13.00 3.27 -10.45
N PRO A 166 -13.53 3.89 -11.51
CA PRO A 166 -13.73 3.20 -12.79
C PRO A 166 -12.43 3.05 -13.59
N GLN A 167 -11.48 3.97 -13.37
CA GLN A 167 -10.27 4.11 -14.16
C GLN A 167 -9.10 4.55 -13.28
N LEU A 168 -7.88 4.29 -13.73
CA LEU A 168 -6.68 4.86 -13.10
C LEU A 168 -6.70 6.40 -13.15
N LEU A 169 -5.93 7.03 -12.27
CA LEU A 169 -5.79 8.48 -12.23
C LEU A 169 -4.77 8.97 -13.27
N ALA A 170 -4.85 10.26 -13.63
CA ALA A 170 -3.89 10.91 -14.51
C ALA A 170 -2.45 10.72 -14.04
N GLY A 171 -1.54 10.43 -14.97
CA GLY A 171 -0.12 10.14 -14.70
C GLY A 171 0.19 8.67 -14.44
N MET A 172 -0.82 7.81 -14.34
CA MET A 172 -0.63 6.36 -14.31
C MET A 172 -0.64 5.78 -15.72
N GLU A 173 0.20 4.79 -15.98
CA GLU A 173 0.18 3.96 -17.19
C GLU A 173 -0.23 2.54 -16.82
N GLY A 174 -1.05 1.90 -17.65
CA GLY A 174 -1.57 0.57 -17.38
C GLY A 174 -2.99 0.38 -17.90
N ALA A 175 -3.44 -0.87 -17.91
CA ALA A 175 -4.79 -1.21 -18.34
C ALA A 175 -5.82 -0.76 -17.30
N SER A 176 -6.77 0.06 -17.71
CA SER A 176 -7.97 0.41 -16.95
C SER A 176 -9.14 0.58 -17.91
N LYS A 177 -10.35 0.79 -17.38
CA LYS A 177 -11.60 0.78 -18.17
C LYS A 177 -11.68 1.95 -19.14
#